data_AF-A0A816WRA3-F1
#
_entry.id   AF-A0A816WRA3-F1
#
_cell.length_a   1.000
_cell.length_b   1.000
_cell.length_c   1.000
_cell.angle_alpha   90.00
_cell.angle_beta   90.00
_cell.angle_gamma   90.00
#
_symmetry.space_group_name_H-M   'P 1'
#
loop_
_entity.id
_entity.type
_entity.pdbx_description
1 polymer ?
#
loop_
_entity_poly.entity_id
_entity_poly.type
_entity_poly.pdbx_seq_one_letter_code
_entity_poly.pdbx_strand_id
1 'polypeptide(L)'
;MCRWFANIGEEPILLEDVLIKPKHSVAKQIDVHFLPNLHVTYDPHLHQRTLSSGGYYTGVATEFNDDKVNRPCVYKNVRPPLNDFNLISLCAHTSSKCVFAHIRAATSLSSAVETNNHPFVFGRHLFMHNGMIPNFLKIKVALLQKLSEKVSTNIFGTTDTEHVAALFFTHLGNDWDAELPIETLNKTMIKTLQDVISLIQETTKDNNETLLHSSLNFVVTDSC
;
A
#
# COMPACT_ATOMS: atom_id res chain seq x y z
N MET A 1 -5.20 -9.00 10.51
CA MET A 1 -4.88 -9.02 9.05
C MET A 1 -5.31 -7.71 8.41
N CYS A 2 -4.49 -7.16 7.51
CA CYS A 2 -4.82 -5.94 6.76
C CYS A 2 -5.98 -6.15 5.77
N ARG A 3 -6.63 -5.06 5.37
CA ARG A 3 -7.65 -5.03 4.30
C ARG A 3 -7.38 -3.85 3.38
N TRP A 4 -7.70 -4.01 2.11
CA TRP A 4 -7.52 -2.94 1.14
C TRP A 4 -8.69 -2.88 0.18
N PHE A 5 -8.77 -1.78 -0.55
CA PHE A 5 -9.77 -1.51 -1.56
C PHE A 5 -9.07 -0.77 -2.71
N ALA A 6 -9.44 -1.13 -3.94
CA ALA A 6 -9.03 -0.43 -5.14
C ALA A 6 -10.26 -0.32 -6.05
N ASN A 7 -10.50 0.87 -6.60
CA ASN A 7 -11.49 1.13 -7.64
C ASN A 7 -10.82 1.93 -8.74
N ILE A 8 -10.99 1.47 -9.98
CA ILE A 8 -10.55 2.15 -11.19
C ILE A 8 -11.73 2.07 -12.16
N GLY A 9 -12.23 3.23 -12.59
CA GLY A 9 -13.40 3.31 -13.47
C GLY A 9 -13.36 4.53 -14.39
N GLU A 10 -14.19 4.50 -15.42
CA GLU A 10 -14.28 5.58 -16.41
C GLU A 10 -14.92 6.86 -15.84
N GLU A 11 -15.86 6.70 -14.91
CA GLU A 11 -16.58 7.77 -14.24
C GLU A 11 -16.08 7.98 -12.80
N PRO A 12 -15.96 9.24 -12.35
CA PRO A 12 -15.55 9.51 -10.98
C PRO A 12 -16.61 9.04 -10.00
N ILE A 13 -16.19 8.35 -8.94
CA ILE A 13 -17.06 7.95 -7.83
C ILE A 13 -16.78 8.81 -6.61
N LEU A 14 -17.81 9.14 -5.84
CA LEU A 14 -17.64 9.78 -4.55
C LEU A 14 -16.93 8.82 -3.59
N LEU A 15 -15.89 9.30 -2.89
CA LEU A 15 -15.13 8.45 -1.97
C LEU A 15 -16.00 7.86 -0.87
N GLU A 16 -16.97 8.61 -0.35
CA GLU A 16 -17.91 8.14 0.68
C GLU A 16 -18.75 6.94 0.24
N ASP A 17 -19.15 6.91 -1.04
CA ASP A 17 -20.01 5.86 -1.59
C ASP A 17 -19.31 4.51 -1.70
N VAL A 18 -17.97 4.48 -1.68
CA VAL A 18 -17.17 3.25 -1.72
C VAL A 18 -16.44 2.95 -0.41
N LEU A 19 -15.95 3.98 0.29
CA LEU A 19 -15.13 3.80 1.49
C LEU A 19 -15.95 3.74 2.78
N ILE A 20 -17.11 4.40 2.84
CA ILE A 20 -17.86 4.61 4.10
C ILE A 20 -19.24 3.95 4.05
N LYS A 21 -20.11 4.37 3.12
CA LYS A 21 -21.53 3.99 3.04
C LYS A 21 -21.78 2.48 2.90
N PRO A 22 -21.05 1.72 2.05
CA PRO A 22 -21.36 0.30 1.83
C PRO A 22 -21.44 -0.49 3.14
N LYS A 23 -22.36 -1.46 3.22
CA LYS A 23 -22.59 -2.25 4.45
C LYS A 23 -21.32 -2.93 4.96
N HIS A 24 -20.46 -3.38 4.04
CA HIS A 24 -19.19 -4.05 4.30
C HIS A 24 -18.00 -3.25 3.75
N SER A 25 -18.12 -1.91 3.78
CA SER A 25 -17.07 -1.00 3.32
C SER A 25 -15.75 -1.25 4.04
N VAL A 26 -14.64 -0.88 3.41
CA VAL A 26 -13.31 -1.04 4.00
C VAL A 26 -13.28 -0.40 5.38
N ALA A 27 -13.83 0.82 5.55
CA ALA A 27 -13.89 1.52 6.84
C ALA A 27 -14.56 0.74 7.98
N LYS A 28 -15.54 -0.12 7.66
CA LYS A 28 -16.26 -0.95 8.64
C LYS A 28 -15.57 -2.29 8.92
N GLN A 29 -14.62 -2.70 8.07
CA GLN A 29 -13.86 -3.94 8.24
C GLN A 29 -12.81 -3.87 9.37
N ILE A 30 -12.75 -2.75 10.10
CA ILE A 30 -12.00 -2.63 11.36
C ILE A 30 -12.70 -3.32 12.53
N ASP A 31 -14.04 -3.27 12.55
CA ASP A 31 -14.88 -3.76 13.65
C ASP A 31 -15.59 -5.04 13.21
N VAL A 32 -16.17 -5.02 12.01
CA VAL A 32 -16.93 -6.13 11.44
C VAL A 32 -16.08 -6.79 10.37
N HIS A 33 -15.31 -7.80 10.77
CA HIS A 33 -14.50 -8.61 9.87
C HIS A 33 -15.38 -9.44 8.94
N PHE A 34 -15.86 -8.80 7.87
CA PHE A 34 -16.64 -9.47 6.84
C PHE A 34 -15.70 -10.22 5.90
N LEU A 35 -15.65 -11.54 6.06
CA LEU A 35 -14.86 -12.47 5.25
C LEU A 35 -15.79 -13.53 4.65
N PRO A 36 -16.53 -13.20 3.58
CA PRO A 36 -17.40 -14.17 2.94
C PRO A 36 -16.55 -15.36 2.46
N ASN A 37 -16.94 -16.57 2.84
CA ASN A 37 -16.32 -17.85 2.45
C ASN A 37 -14.91 -18.14 3.00
N LEU A 38 -14.42 -17.41 4.02
CA LEU A 38 -13.14 -17.73 4.67
C LEU A 38 -13.35 -18.34 6.06
N HIS A 39 -12.97 -19.61 6.22
CA HIS A 39 -13.05 -20.35 7.49
C HIS A 39 -11.84 -20.06 8.39
N VAL A 40 -11.79 -18.88 9.01
CA VAL A 40 -10.84 -18.63 10.10
C VAL A 40 -11.58 -17.97 11.26
N THR A 41 -11.47 -18.55 12.45
CA THR A 41 -11.93 -17.94 13.69
C THR A 41 -11.15 -16.65 13.93
N TYR A 42 -11.86 -15.52 13.92
CA TYR A 42 -11.29 -14.19 14.15
C TYR A 42 -11.33 -13.85 15.64
N ASP A 43 -10.19 -13.51 16.23
CA ASP A 43 -10.12 -12.93 17.57
C ASP A 43 -10.09 -11.38 17.48
N PRO A 44 -11.19 -10.70 17.89
CA PRO A 44 -11.29 -9.25 17.85
C PRO A 44 -10.32 -8.51 18.78
N HIS A 45 -9.71 -9.19 19.75
CA HIS A 45 -8.79 -8.56 20.71
C HIS A 45 -7.33 -8.53 20.25
N LEU A 46 -6.98 -9.28 19.19
CA LEU A 46 -5.59 -9.41 18.73
C LEU A 46 -5.07 -8.22 17.90
N HIS A 47 -5.93 -7.31 17.44
CA HIS A 47 -5.56 -6.25 16.50
C HIS A 47 -6.03 -4.86 16.97
N GLN A 48 -5.45 -4.37 18.06
CA GLN A 48 -5.83 -3.09 18.70
C GLN A 48 -5.40 -1.82 17.96
N ARG A 49 -4.64 -1.90 16.86
CA ARG A 49 -4.12 -0.72 16.15
C ARG A 49 -4.49 -0.77 14.68
N THR A 50 -5.70 -0.32 14.42
CA THR A 50 -6.26 -0.26 13.08
C THR A 50 -6.08 1.14 12.51
N LEU A 51 -5.35 1.21 11.40
CA LEU A 51 -4.85 2.46 10.83
C LEU A 51 -5.58 2.73 9.52
N SER A 52 -6.01 3.97 9.29
CA SER A 52 -6.78 4.35 8.11
C SER A 52 -5.94 5.12 7.11
N SER A 53 -6.05 4.75 5.85
CA SER A 53 -5.31 5.43 4.80
C SER A 53 -5.94 5.26 3.44
N GLY A 54 -5.73 6.23 2.56
CA GLY A 54 -6.17 6.18 1.17
C GLY A 54 -5.38 7.10 0.27
N GLY A 55 -5.40 6.77 -1.02
CA GLY A 55 -4.85 7.57 -2.10
C GLY A 55 -5.82 7.64 -3.26
N TYR A 56 -5.92 8.80 -3.90
CA TYR A 56 -6.85 9.04 -5.00
C TYR A 56 -6.32 10.14 -5.92
N TYR A 57 -6.81 10.17 -7.15
CA TYR A 57 -6.29 11.05 -8.20
C TYR A 57 -7.41 11.97 -8.69
N THR A 58 -7.31 13.25 -8.33
CA THR A 58 -8.33 14.24 -8.70
C THR A 58 -7.98 15.04 -9.94
N GLY A 59 -6.70 15.09 -10.35
CA GLY A 59 -6.21 15.98 -11.41
C GLY A 59 -6.19 17.47 -11.03
N VAL A 60 -6.86 17.88 -9.96
CA VAL A 60 -7.01 19.29 -9.56
C VAL A 60 -5.66 20.01 -9.46
N ALA A 61 -4.63 19.36 -8.91
CA ALA A 61 -3.31 19.98 -8.79
C ALA A 61 -2.71 20.39 -10.15
N THR A 62 -2.97 19.66 -11.23
CA THR A 62 -2.43 19.96 -12.56
C THR A 62 -3.20 21.09 -13.26
N GLU A 63 -4.41 21.41 -12.80
CA GLU A 63 -5.19 22.55 -13.28
C GLU A 63 -4.63 23.89 -12.77
N PHE A 64 -4.14 23.91 -11.52
CA PHE A 64 -3.67 25.14 -10.87
C PHE A 64 -2.15 25.33 -10.87
N ASN A 65 -1.37 24.27 -11.11
CA ASN A 65 0.09 24.34 -11.08
C ASN A 65 0.71 24.22 -12.48
N ASP A 66 1.95 24.70 -12.63
CA ASP A 66 2.74 24.53 -13.87
C ASP A 66 3.12 23.06 -14.10
N ASP A 67 3.31 22.31 -13.01
CA ASP A 67 3.56 20.87 -13.06
C ASP A 67 2.29 20.12 -13.48
N LYS A 68 2.37 19.46 -14.65
CA LYS A 68 1.26 18.70 -15.24
C LYS A 68 1.27 17.22 -14.87
N VAL A 69 2.18 16.78 -14.00
CA VAL A 69 2.21 15.40 -13.51
C VAL A 69 1.05 15.18 -12.53
N ASN A 70 0.14 14.26 -12.88
CA ASN A 70 -0.99 13.88 -12.04
C ASN A 70 -0.53 12.97 -10.89
N ARG A 71 -0.15 13.58 -9.75
CA ARG A 71 0.26 12.84 -8.55
C ARG A 71 -0.93 12.55 -7.63
N PRO A 72 -0.90 11.43 -6.89
CA PRO A 72 -1.99 11.07 -6.01
C PRO A 72 -2.11 12.03 -4.83
N CYS A 73 -3.34 12.39 -4.46
CA CYS A 73 -3.64 12.93 -3.15
C CYS A 73 -3.69 11.78 -2.15
N VAL A 74 -2.99 11.90 -1.02
CA VAL A 74 -2.87 10.82 -0.03
C VAL A 74 -3.26 11.32 1.35
N TYR A 75 -4.10 10.54 2.03
CA TYR A 75 -4.48 10.73 3.41
C TYR A 75 -4.04 9.53 4.23
N LYS A 76 -3.28 9.76 5.32
CA LYS A 76 -2.85 8.71 6.25
C LYS A 76 -3.11 9.16 7.67
N ASN A 77 -3.73 8.29 8.46
CA ASN A 77 -3.94 8.52 9.89
C ASN A 77 -3.82 7.20 10.66
N VAL A 78 -3.53 7.32 11.95
CA VAL A 78 -3.52 6.19 12.89
C VAL A 78 -4.87 5.98 13.57
N ARG A 79 -5.85 6.86 13.33
CA ARG A 79 -7.20 6.76 13.90
C ARG A 79 -8.08 5.77 13.13
N PRO A 80 -9.02 5.10 13.83
CA PRO A 80 -10.11 4.35 13.19
C PRO A 80 -10.87 5.23 12.19
N PRO A 81 -11.11 4.75 10.95
CA PRO A 81 -11.70 5.55 9.87
C PRO A 81 -13.03 6.23 10.23
N LEU A 82 -13.92 5.53 10.95
CA LEU A 82 -15.25 6.05 11.31
C LEU A 82 -15.22 7.01 12.51
N ASN A 83 -14.09 7.11 13.21
CA ASN A 83 -13.88 8.07 14.30
C ASN A 83 -13.06 9.28 13.85
N ASP A 84 -12.80 9.39 12.55
CA ASP A 84 -12.02 10.47 11.97
C ASP A 84 -12.92 11.39 11.14
N PHE A 85 -13.37 12.48 11.78
CA PHE A 85 -14.24 13.46 11.13
C PHE A 85 -13.60 14.12 9.90
N ASN A 86 -12.27 14.21 9.85
CA ASN A 86 -11.58 14.77 8.68
C ASN A 86 -11.66 13.78 7.51
N LEU A 87 -11.42 12.49 7.76
CA LEU A 87 -11.57 11.46 6.73
C LEU A 87 -13.02 11.39 6.23
N ILE A 88 -14.01 11.43 7.12
CA ILE A 88 -15.43 11.43 6.74
C ILE A 88 -15.76 12.65 5.88
N SER A 89 -15.32 13.84 6.30
CA SER A 89 -15.51 15.08 5.54
C SER A 89 -14.87 15.01 4.15
N LEU A 90 -13.61 14.56 4.06
CA LEU A 90 -12.91 14.36 2.80
C LEU A 90 -13.65 13.36 1.91
N CYS A 91 -14.11 12.24 2.47
CA CYS A 91 -14.83 11.22 1.72
C CYS A 91 -16.13 11.76 1.12
N ALA A 92 -16.87 12.58 1.88
CA ALA A 92 -18.16 13.13 1.46
C ALA A 92 -18.07 14.20 0.37
N HIS A 93 -16.90 14.78 0.12
CA HIS A 93 -16.73 15.92 -0.79
C HIS A 93 -15.68 15.70 -1.88
N THR A 94 -15.10 14.50 -1.97
CA THR A 94 -14.08 14.18 -2.96
C THR A 94 -14.57 13.05 -3.85
N SER A 95 -14.37 13.18 -5.16
CA SER A 95 -14.58 12.10 -6.12
C SER A 95 -13.31 11.83 -6.91
N SER A 96 -13.18 10.60 -7.42
CA SER A 96 -12.03 10.19 -8.22
C SER A 96 -12.38 8.99 -9.09
N LYS A 97 -11.74 8.89 -10.25
CA LYS A 97 -11.78 7.70 -11.13
C LYS A 97 -10.91 6.56 -10.60
N CYS A 98 -9.91 6.87 -9.79
CA CYS A 98 -8.96 5.93 -9.20
C CYS A 98 -8.89 6.14 -7.68
N VAL A 99 -9.35 5.14 -6.92
CA VAL A 99 -9.45 5.20 -5.45
C VAL A 99 -8.80 3.99 -4.83
N PHE A 100 -7.83 4.22 -3.96
CA PHE A 100 -7.12 3.21 -3.21
C PHE A 100 -7.32 3.49 -1.73
N ALA A 101 -7.65 2.46 -0.96
CA ALA A 101 -7.75 2.56 0.49
C ALA A 101 -7.17 1.34 1.17
N HIS A 102 -6.57 1.53 2.33
CA HIS A 102 -5.93 0.47 3.08
C HIS A 102 -6.15 0.66 4.57
N ILE A 103 -6.47 -0.45 5.19
CA ILE A 103 -6.56 -0.60 6.62
C ILE A 103 -5.47 -1.54 7.07
N ARG A 104 -4.49 -0.95 7.76
CA ARG A 104 -3.35 -1.68 8.27
C ARG A 104 -3.66 -2.17 9.68
N ALA A 105 -3.51 -3.47 9.86
CA ALA A 105 -3.45 -4.09 11.18
C ALA A 105 -1.97 -4.15 11.57
N ALA A 106 -1.50 -3.14 12.31
CA ALA A 106 -0.09 -3.08 12.70
C ALA A 106 0.28 -4.31 13.54
N THR A 107 1.35 -5.00 13.13
CA THR A 107 1.94 -6.09 13.91
C THR A 107 2.84 -5.51 14.99
N SER A 108 3.10 -6.27 16.06
CA SER A 108 4.00 -5.87 17.15
C SER A 108 5.41 -5.48 16.68
N LEU A 109 5.80 -5.90 15.48
CA LEU A 109 7.11 -5.62 14.88
C LEU A 109 7.24 -4.22 14.25
N SER A 110 6.13 -3.49 14.06
CA SER A 110 6.17 -2.20 13.37
C SER A 110 5.29 -1.15 14.04
N SER A 111 5.84 0.06 14.23
CA SER A 111 5.13 1.15 14.87
C SER A 111 3.87 1.56 14.11
N ALA A 112 2.84 1.94 14.87
CA ALA A 112 1.60 2.53 14.40
C ALA A 112 1.83 4.04 14.18
N VAL A 113 2.43 4.38 13.04
CA VAL A 113 2.73 5.74 12.59
C VAL A 113 2.33 5.88 11.13
N GLU A 114 2.03 7.11 10.71
CA GLU A 114 1.52 7.44 9.37
C GLU A 114 2.48 7.04 8.26
N THR A 115 3.80 7.20 8.47
CA THR A 115 4.83 6.81 7.48
C THR A 115 4.83 5.32 7.18
N ASN A 116 4.36 4.49 8.12
CA ASN A 116 4.26 3.04 7.95
C ASN A 116 2.91 2.59 7.36
N ASN A 117 2.03 3.53 7.01
CA ASN A 117 0.74 3.20 6.42
C ASN A 117 0.82 3.27 4.90
N HIS A 118 0.11 2.36 4.26
CA HIS A 118 -0.16 2.41 2.84
C HIS A 118 -1.00 3.66 2.49
N PRO A 119 -1.23 3.95 1.21
CA PRO A 119 -0.34 3.58 0.11
C PRO A 119 1.01 4.31 0.22
N PHE A 120 2.09 3.71 -0.29
CA PHE A 120 3.39 4.37 -0.44
C PHE A 120 3.43 5.11 -1.76
N VAL A 121 4.02 6.31 -1.78
CA VAL A 121 4.02 7.20 -2.94
C VAL A 121 5.44 7.31 -3.49
N PHE A 122 5.60 7.09 -4.79
CA PHE A 122 6.85 7.36 -5.52
C PHE A 122 6.50 8.04 -6.84
N GLY A 123 6.80 9.33 -6.95
CA GLY A 123 6.37 10.14 -8.10
C GLY A 123 4.85 10.15 -8.26
N ARG A 124 4.35 9.74 -9.44
CA ARG A 124 2.92 9.59 -9.71
C ARG A 124 2.30 8.28 -9.19
N HIS A 125 3.12 7.37 -8.68
CA HIS A 125 2.66 6.02 -8.36
C HIS A 125 2.21 5.84 -6.91
N LEU A 126 1.17 5.03 -6.70
CA LEU A 126 0.82 4.44 -5.41
C LEU A 126 1.21 2.97 -5.38
N PHE A 127 1.73 2.49 -4.25
CA PHE A 127 2.02 1.09 -3.99
C PHE A 127 1.36 0.62 -2.69
N MET A 128 0.68 -0.53 -2.72
CA MET A 128 0.17 -1.18 -1.51
C MET A 128 0.55 -2.66 -1.46
N HIS A 129 0.54 -3.21 -0.24
CA HIS A 129 0.71 -4.64 0.02
C HIS A 129 -0.31 -5.13 1.03
N ASN A 130 -0.89 -6.30 0.78
CA ASN A 130 -1.61 -7.07 1.78
C ASN A 130 -0.90 -8.40 2.01
N GLY A 131 -0.17 -8.46 3.12
CA GLY A 131 0.64 -9.63 3.45
C GLY A 131 1.75 -9.30 4.43
N MET A 132 2.74 -10.17 4.48
CA MET A 132 3.93 -10.03 5.31
C MET A 132 5.08 -10.77 4.64
N ILE A 133 6.27 -10.17 4.69
CA ILE A 133 7.52 -10.84 4.39
C ILE A 133 8.07 -11.47 5.68
N PRO A 134 8.23 -12.81 5.74
CA PRO A 134 8.79 -13.47 6.91
C PRO A 134 10.25 -13.05 7.12
N ASN A 135 10.67 -12.94 8.38
CA ASN A 135 12.05 -12.60 8.74
C ASN A 135 12.56 -11.30 8.09
N PHE A 136 11.67 -10.32 7.86
CA PHE A 136 12.01 -9.09 7.14
C PHE A 136 13.23 -8.36 7.71
N LEU A 137 13.46 -8.36 9.02
CA LEU A 137 14.64 -7.72 9.60
C LEU A 137 15.98 -8.28 9.06
N LYS A 138 16.02 -9.59 8.75
CA LYS A 138 17.20 -10.24 8.15
C LYS A 138 17.29 -9.89 6.66
N ILE A 139 16.16 -9.97 5.95
CA ILE A 139 16.06 -9.66 4.51
C ILE A 139 16.36 -8.20 4.22
N LYS A 140 16.00 -7.29 5.14
CA LYS A 140 16.11 -5.84 4.97
C LYS A 140 17.52 -5.41 4.57
N VAL A 141 18.56 -5.98 5.19
CA VAL A 141 19.95 -5.61 4.89
C VAL A 141 20.31 -5.95 3.44
N ALA A 142 20.01 -7.18 3.01
CA ALA A 142 20.27 -7.62 1.64
C ALA A 142 19.40 -6.89 0.60
N LEU A 143 18.16 -6.56 0.96
CA LEU A 143 17.27 -5.76 0.12
C LEU A 143 17.83 -4.34 -0.07
N LEU A 144 18.25 -3.66 1.00
CA LEU A 144 18.80 -2.31 0.93
C LEU A 144 20.03 -2.22 0.02
N GLN A 145 20.86 -3.26 -0.03
CA GLN A 145 22.03 -3.33 -0.94
C GLN A 145 21.65 -3.39 -2.43
N LYS A 146 20.42 -3.77 -2.76
CA LYS A 146 19.91 -3.81 -4.14
C LYS A 146 19.29 -2.50 -4.60
N LEU A 147 19.05 -1.56 -3.67
CA LEU A 147 18.37 -0.30 -3.99
C LEU A 147 19.31 0.70 -4.66
N SER A 148 18.75 1.54 -5.52
CA SER A 148 19.49 2.73 -6.00
C SER A 148 19.57 3.79 -4.90
N GLU A 149 20.55 4.69 -5.02
CA GLU A 149 20.72 5.81 -4.09
C GLU A 149 19.45 6.67 -4.01
N LYS A 150 18.90 7.05 -5.18
CA LYS A 150 17.66 7.84 -5.29
C LYS A 150 16.49 7.20 -4.54
N VAL A 151 16.34 5.88 -4.63
CA VAL A 151 15.26 5.16 -3.94
C VAL A 151 15.51 5.12 -2.45
N SER A 152 16.74 4.86 -2.03
CA SER A 152 17.11 4.70 -0.62
C SER A 152 16.81 5.97 0.19
N THR A 153 16.94 7.15 -0.42
CA THR A 153 16.59 8.44 0.21
C THR A 153 15.09 8.74 0.26
N ASN A 154 14.25 7.91 -0.36
CA ASN A 154 12.79 8.05 -0.40
C ASN A 154 12.05 7.00 0.47
N ILE A 155 12.77 6.35 1.39
CA ILE A 155 12.18 5.47 2.41
C ILE A 155 12.02 6.29 3.70
N PHE A 156 10.80 6.42 4.20
CA PHE A 156 10.46 7.22 5.38
C PHE A 156 10.00 6.40 6.59
N GLY A 157 9.52 5.19 6.35
CA GLY A 157 9.11 4.23 7.37
C GLY A 157 10.05 3.04 7.50
N THR A 158 9.52 1.98 8.11
CA THR A 158 10.28 0.79 8.52
C THR A 158 9.62 -0.51 8.09
N THR A 159 8.51 -0.44 7.34
CA THR A 159 7.74 -1.63 6.95
C THR A 159 8.42 -2.41 5.84
N ASP A 160 8.17 -3.72 5.82
CA ASP A 160 8.53 -4.58 4.70
C ASP A 160 8.03 -4.03 3.36
N THR A 161 6.79 -3.55 3.36
CA THR A 161 6.13 -3.08 2.15
C THR A 161 6.82 -1.88 1.53
N GLU A 162 7.17 -0.87 2.31
CA GLU A 162 7.85 0.30 1.77
C GLU A 162 9.19 -0.05 1.15
N HIS A 163 9.90 -1.02 1.74
CA HIS A 163 11.18 -1.47 1.22
C HIS A 163 11.00 -2.29 -0.07
N VAL A 164 9.93 -3.08 -0.17
CA VAL A 164 9.57 -3.74 -1.45
C VAL A 164 9.14 -2.73 -2.50
N ALA A 165 8.37 -1.71 -2.13
CA ALA A 165 8.00 -0.62 -3.03
C ALA A 165 9.28 0.08 -3.56
N ALA A 166 10.21 0.39 -2.66
CA ALA A 166 11.53 0.89 -3.03
C ALA A 166 12.26 -0.03 -4.03
N LEU A 167 12.28 -1.35 -3.80
CA LEU A 167 12.87 -2.29 -4.74
C LEU A 167 12.17 -2.26 -6.11
N PHE A 168 10.83 -2.19 -6.13
CA PHE A 168 10.05 -2.01 -7.36
C PHE A 168 10.46 -0.74 -8.11
N PHE A 169 10.54 0.41 -7.43
CA PHE A 169 10.92 1.67 -8.06
C PHE A 169 12.40 1.73 -8.44
N THR A 170 13.26 0.92 -7.81
CA THR A 170 14.64 0.70 -8.28
C THR A 170 14.64 -0.02 -9.63
N HIS A 171 13.76 -1.01 -9.81
CA HIS A 171 13.64 -1.72 -11.08
C HIS A 171 12.92 -0.91 -12.16
N LEU A 172 11.98 -0.05 -11.78
CA LEU A 172 11.21 0.79 -12.71
C LEU A 172 12.10 1.83 -13.41
N GLY A 173 13.12 2.34 -12.70
CA GLY A 173 14.10 3.28 -13.22
C GLY A 173 14.09 4.61 -12.46
N ASN A 174 14.61 5.66 -13.09
CA ASN A 174 14.83 6.95 -12.42
C ASN A 174 13.71 7.97 -12.63
N ASP A 175 12.83 7.78 -13.61
CA ASP A 175 11.73 8.70 -13.87
C ASP A 175 10.41 8.10 -13.39
N TRP A 176 9.98 8.49 -12.19
CA TRP A 176 8.71 8.04 -11.57
C TRP A 176 7.55 8.99 -11.85
N ASP A 177 7.79 10.05 -12.61
CA ASP A 177 6.76 10.99 -13.04
C ASP A 177 6.38 10.76 -14.51
N ALA A 178 7.10 9.90 -15.23
CA ALA A 178 6.76 9.45 -16.58
C ALA A 178 5.51 8.55 -16.60
N GLU A 179 4.76 8.65 -17.70
CA GLU A 179 3.71 7.68 -18.04
C GLU A 179 4.37 6.45 -18.66
N LEU A 180 4.12 5.30 -18.06
CA LEU A 180 4.75 4.05 -18.46
C LEU A 180 3.67 3.07 -18.95
N PRO A 181 3.93 2.31 -20.02
CA PRO A 181 3.02 1.25 -20.44
C PRO A 181 2.77 0.25 -19.31
N ILE A 182 1.55 -0.29 -19.23
CA ILE A 182 1.18 -1.29 -18.23
C ILE A 182 2.07 -2.53 -18.30
N GLU A 183 2.59 -2.88 -19.47
CA GLU A 183 3.55 -3.98 -19.68
C GLU A 183 4.87 -3.73 -18.94
N THR A 184 5.30 -2.47 -18.85
CA THR A 184 6.50 -2.08 -18.09
C THR A 184 6.25 -2.27 -16.60
N LEU A 185 5.10 -1.82 -16.09
CA LEU A 185 4.72 -2.02 -14.69
C LEU A 185 4.62 -3.52 -14.34
N ASN A 186 4.01 -4.32 -15.22
CA ASN A 186 3.86 -5.76 -15.05
C ASN A 186 5.22 -6.47 -14.99
N LYS A 187 6.10 -6.23 -15.97
CA LYS A 187 7.46 -6.80 -15.99
C LYS A 187 8.26 -6.40 -14.75
N THR A 188 8.12 -5.16 -14.31
CA THR A 188 8.79 -4.64 -13.11
C THR A 188 8.27 -5.35 -11.86
N MET A 189 6.96 -5.59 -11.76
CA MET A 189 6.36 -6.32 -10.64
C MET A 189 6.82 -7.78 -10.60
N ILE A 190 6.87 -8.46 -11.76
CA ILE A 190 7.38 -9.84 -11.86
C ILE A 190 8.83 -9.90 -11.37
N LYS A 191 9.69 -8.98 -11.85
CA LYS A 191 11.09 -8.92 -11.42
C LYS A 191 11.20 -8.66 -9.90
N THR A 192 10.40 -7.74 -9.37
CA THR A 192 10.38 -7.43 -7.94
C THR A 192 9.98 -8.66 -7.12
N LEU A 193 8.95 -9.39 -7.54
CA LEU A 193 8.52 -10.63 -6.89
C LEU A 193 9.62 -11.70 -6.92
N GLN A 194 10.30 -11.87 -8.06
CA GLN A 194 11.42 -12.80 -8.19
C GLN A 194 12.54 -12.45 -7.21
N ASP A 195 12.96 -11.19 -7.14
CA ASP A 195 14.02 -10.76 -6.22
C ASP A 195 13.62 -10.92 -4.76
N VAL A 196 12.37 -10.58 -4.38
CA VAL A 196 11.86 -10.78 -3.02
C VAL A 196 11.83 -12.27 -2.66
N ILE A 197 11.36 -13.14 -3.55
CA ILE A 197 11.32 -14.59 -3.32
C ILE A 197 12.73 -15.15 -3.17
N SER A 198 13.67 -14.74 -4.02
CA SER A 198 15.08 -15.15 -3.92
C SER A 198 15.68 -14.73 -2.58
N LEU A 199 15.46 -13.48 -2.15
CA LEU A 199 15.93 -12.98 -0.86
C LEU A 199 15.34 -13.78 0.33
N ILE A 200 14.05 -14.12 0.28
CA ILE A 200 13.41 -14.98 1.28
C ILE A 200 14.09 -16.36 1.31
N GLN A 201 14.33 -16.97 0.15
CA GLN A 201 14.92 -18.31 0.04
C GLN A 201 16.38 -18.35 0.52
N GLU A 202 17.20 -17.39 0.10
CA GLU A 202 18.60 -17.25 0.50
C GLU A 202 18.71 -17.08 2.02
N THR A 203 17.96 -16.13 2.57
CA THR A 203 17.96 -15.86 4.01
C THR A 203 17.47 -17.07 4.82
N THR A 204 16.48 -17.82 4.31
CA THR A 204 15.96 -19.02 4.99
C THR A 204 17.01 -20.14 5.00
N LYS A 205 17.70 -20.37 3.88
CA LYS A 205 18.77 -21.38 3.76
C LYS A 205 19.94 -21.07 4.69
N ASP A 206 20.41 -19.83 4.69
CA ASP A 206 21.57 -19.42 5.50
C ASP A 206 21.34 -19.59 7.01
N ASN A 207 20.08 -19.59 7.45
CA ASN A 207 19.72 -19.71 8.86
C ASN A 207 19.24 -21.12 9.27
N ASN A 208 19.23 -22.11 8.36
CA ASN A 208 18.61 -23.43 8.58
C ASN A 208 17.17 -23.34 9.15
N GLU A 209 16.42 -22.30 8.76
CA GLU A 209 15.05 -22.08 9.20
C GLU A 209 14.05 -22.75 8.25
N THR A 210 12.85 -23.06 8.75
CA THR A 210 11.77 -23.56 7.88
C THR A 210 11.21 -22.40 7.06
N LEU A 211 10.98 -22.63 5.76
CA LEU A 211 10.36 -21.63 4.89
C LEU A 211 8.94 -21.31 5.40
N LEU A 212 8.79 -20.12 5.98
CA LEU A 212 7.50 -19.62 6.42
C LEU A 212 6.67 -19.18 5.19
N HIS A 213 5.36 -19.39 5.27
CA HIS A 213 4.45 -18.89 4.24
C HIS A 213 4.52 -17.37 4.15
N SER A 214 4.80 -16.86 2.94
CA SER A 214 4.70 -15.44 2.62
C SER A 214 3.41 -15.20 1.85
N SER A 215 2.66 -14.16 2.21
CA SER A 215 1.55 -13.66 1.39
C SER A 215 2.03 -12.38 0.73
N LEU A 216 2.06 -12.34 -0.60
CA LEU A 216 2.61 -11.23 -1.39
C LEU A 216 1.55 -10.69 -2.35
N ASN A 217 0.53 -10.01 -1.80
CA ASN A 217 -0.48 -9.35 -2.62
C ASN A 217 -0.08 -7.90 -2.82
N PHE A 218 0.54 -7.57 -3.95
CA PHE A 218 0.95 -6.21 -4.29
C PHE A 218 0.00 -5.57 -5.28
N VAL A 219 -0.14 -4.24 -5.19
CA VAL A 219 -0.83 -3.44 -6.19
C VAL A 219 -0.09 -2.14 -6.38
N VAL A 220 0.02 -1.72 -7.64
CA VAL A 220 0.62 -0.45 -8.05
C VAL A 220 -0.31 0.23 -9.06
N THR A 221 -0.39 1.55 -9.02
CA THR A 221 -1.13 2.36 -10.00
C THR A 221 -0.43 3.70 -10.21
N ASP A 222 -0.61 4.29 -11.39
CA ASP A 222 -0.26 5.67 -11.75
C ASP A 222 -1.49 6.50 -12.16
N SER A 223 -2.70 5.96 -11.96
CA SER A 223 -4.01 6.49 -12.39
C SER A 223 -4.32 6.53 -13.88
N CYS A 224 -3.41 6.05 -14.74
CA CYS A 224 -3.59 6.02 -16.18
C CYS A 224 -4.40 4.79 -16.64
#